data_AF-A0A7L4N9V8-F1
#
_entry.id   AF-A0A7L4N9V8-F1
#
_cell.length_a   1.000
_cell.length_b   1.000
_cell.length_c   1.000
_cell.angle_alpha   90.00
_cell.angle_beta   90.00
_cell.angle_gamma   90.00
#
_symmetry.space_group_name_H-M   'P 1'
#
loop_
_entity.id
_entity.type
_entity.pdbx_description
1 polymer ?
#
loop_
_entity_poly.entity_id
_entity_poly.type
_entity_poly.pdbx_seq_one_letter_code
_entity_poly.pdbx_strand_id
1 'polypeptide(L)'
;AADIPCSAYQRGWRNPRIEWKFQKGSSLILFYYGAELTEPYRSRVQFSPTSIHFSSVTRADTGRYICEVVGDSGQIAKSEVNLIVQGVAPPPPPLPP
;
A
#
# COMPACT_ATOMS: atom_id res chain seq x y z
N ALA A 1 4.56 7.40 8.96
CA ALA A 1 4.13 6.03 8.65
C ALA A 1 2.68 6.03 8.16
N ALA A 2 2.25 4.97 7.49
CA ALA A 2 0.85 4.73 7.15
C ALA A 2 0.58 3.23 7.04
N ASP A 3 -0.61 2.79 7.47
CA ASP A 3 -1.06 1.41 7.37
C ASP A 3 -2.18 1.32 6.34
N ILE A 4 -2.04 0.37 5.40
CA ILE A 4 -3.01 0.18 4.31
C ILE A 4 -3.59 -1.23 4.43
N PRO A 5 -4.89 -1.36 4.80
CA PRO A 5 -5.51 -2.67 4.98
C PRO A 5 -5.81 -3.36 3.66
N CYS A 6 -5.71 -4.70 3.65
CA CYS A 6 -6.21 -5.57 2.61
C CYS A 6 -7.49 -6.27 3.08
N SER A 7 -8.64 -5.62 2.85
CA SER A 7 -9.95 -6.19 3.21
C SER A 7 -10.35 -7.38 2.34
N ALA A 8 -9.65 -7.62 1.22
CA ALA A 8 -9.84 -8.78 0.37
C ALA A 8 -9.30 -10.08 0.98
N TYR A 9 -8.37 -10.00 1.93
CA TYR A 9 -7.81 -11.17 2.57
C TYR A 9 -8.84 -11.86 3.47
N GLN A 10 -9.01 -13.17 3.28
CA GLN A 10 -9.89 -14.01 4.10
C GLN A 10 -9.06 -15.06 4.84
N ARG A 11 -9.18 -15.12 6.19
CA ARG A 11 -8.44 -16.09 7.02
C ARG A 11 -8.70 -17.56 6.67
N GLY A 12 -9.80 -17.85 5.98
CA GLY A 12 -10.16 -19.21 5.56
C GLY A 12 -9.39 -19.74 4.35
N TRP A 13 -8.72 -18.87 3.58
CA TRP A 13 -8.02 -19.29 2.36
C TRP A 13 -6.67 -19.92 2.71
N ARG A 14 -6.37 -21.07 2.11
CA ARG A 14 -5.12 -21.80 2.36
C ARG A 14 -4.05 -21.30 1.40
N ASN A 15 -2.97 -20.73 1.95
CA ASN A 15 -1.85 -20.20 1.17
C ASN A 15 -2.27 -19.25 0.02
N PRO A 16 -3.06 -18.20 0.31
CA PRO A 16 -3.55 -17.32 -0.74
C PRO A 16 -2.40 -16.52 -1.36
N ARG A 17 -2.44 -16.35 -2.69
CA ARG A 17 -1.49 -15.47 -3.38
C ARG A 17 -1.97 -14.03 -3.24
N ILE A 18 -1.16 -13.18 -2.62
CA ILE A 18 -1.47 -11.76 -2.39
C ILE A 18 -0.58 -10.92 -3.29
N GLU A 19 -1.18 -9.98 -4.00
CA GLU A 19 -0.52 -9.04 -4.90
C GLU A 19 -0.90 -7.62 -4.53
N TRP A 20 0.07 -6.71 -4.54
CA TRP A 20 -0.21 -5.28 -4.36
C TRP A 20 0.18 -4.45 -5.58
N LYS A 21 -0.77 -3.61 -6.00
CA LYS A 21 -0.62 -2.69 -7.11
C LYS A 21 -0.82 -1.25 -6.61
N PHE A 22 0.01 -0.33 -7.09
CA PHE A 22 -0.11 1.11 -6.85
C PHE A 22 -0.56 1.78 -8.15
N GLN A 23 -1.63 2.56 -8.07
CA GLN A 23 -2.20 3.29 -9.19
C GLN A 23 -2.15 4.80 -8.92
N LYS A 24 -1.57 5.54 -9.87
CA LYS A 24 -1.50 6.99 -9.85
C LYS A 24 -1.76 7.55 -11.25
N GLY A 25 -2.89 8.21 -11.43
CA GLY A 25 -3.37 8.58 -12.77
C GLY A 25 -3.61 7.31 -13.61
N SER A 26 -3.02 7.26 -14.81
CA SER A 26 -3.06 6.09 -15.70
C SER A 26 -1.98 5.04 -15.39
N SER A 27 -0.98 5.36 -14.56
CA SER A 27 0.11 4.44 -14.23
C SER A 27 -0.36 3.41 -13.19
N LEU A 28 -0.06 2.14 -13.46
CA LEU A 28 -0.29 1.01 -12.56
C LEU A 28 1.03 0.25 -12.37
N ILE A 29 1.45 0.08 -11.12
CA ILE A 29 2.71 -0.55 -10.76
C ILE A 29 2.42 -1.74 -9.85
N LEU A 30 2.80 -2.95 -10.27
CA LEU A 30 2.84 -4.11 -9.39
C LEU A 30 4.11 -4.00 -8.52
N PHE A 31 3.94 -3.84 -7.21
CA PHE A 31 5.07 -3.62 -6.30
C PHE A 31 5.23 -4.69 -5.23
N TYR A 32 4.26 -5.59 -5.09
CA TYR A 32 4.37 -6.80 -4.27
C TYR A 32 3.84 -8.01 -5.04
N TYR A 33 4.68 -9.00 -5.25
CA TYR A 33 4.33 -10.27 -5.90
C TYR A 33 5.29 -11.36 -5.46
N GLY A 34 4.82 -12.60 -5.34
CA GLY A 34 5.69 -13.74 -5.02
C GLY A 34 6.41 -13.61 -3.67
N ALA A 35 5.77 -12.98 -2.69
CA ALA A 35 6.36 -12.65 -1.39
C ALA A 35 7.53 -11.65 -1.42
N GLU A 36 7.70 -10.91 -2.53
CA GLU A 36 8.74 -9.89 -2.67
C GLU A 36 8.18 -8.50 -2.92
N LEU A 37 8.82 -7.50 -2.31
CA LEU A 37 8.64 -6.09 -2.64
C LEU A 37 9.66 -5.65 -3.70
N THR A 38 9.20 -4.83 -4.66
CA THR A 38 10.08 -4.15 -5.62
C THR A 38 10.67 -2.88 -5.03
N GLU A 39 11.76 -2.38 -5.59
CA GLU A 39 12.23 -1.02 -5.29
C GLU A 39 11.28 0.02 -5.92
N PRO A 40 11.02 1.18 -5.26
CA PRO A 40 11.60 1.66 -4.01
C PRO A 40 10.82 1.26 -2.74
N TYR A 41 9.97 0.23 -2.78
CA TYR A 41 9.10 -0.15 -1.67
C TYR A 41 9.78 -1.06 -0.65
N ARG A 42 10.73 -1.89 -1.09
CA ARG A 42 11.47 -2.87 -0.27
C ARG A 42 12.11 -2.26 0.98
N SER A 43 12.63 -1.03 0.90
CA SER A 43 13.31 -0.35 2.01
C SER A 43 12.36 0.29 3.05
N ARG A 44 11.07 0.44 2.72
CA ARG A 44 10.14 1.29 3.50
C ARG A 44 8.77 0.70 3.72
N VAL A 45 8.47 -0.47 3.17
CA VAL A 45 7.20 -1.18 3.33
C VAL A 45 7.45 -2.51 4.03
N GLN A 46 6.68 -2.81 5.07
CA GLN A 46 6.55 -4.17 5.60
C GLN A 46 5.23 -4.77 5.12
N PHE A 47 5.27 -6.04 4.74
CA PHE A 47 4.10 -6.80 4.33
C PHE A 47 3.53 -7.64 5.47
N SER A 48 2.21 -7.73 5.53
CA SER A 48 1.47 -8.76 6.23
C SER A 48 0.30 -9.24 5.36
N PRO A 49 -0.29 -10.42 5.63
CA PRO A 49 -1.43 -10.90 4.85
C PRO A 49 -2.64 -9.95 4.89
N THR A 50 -2.83 -9.21 5.97
CA THR A 50 -3.99 -8.33 6.20
C THR A 50 -3.73 -6.87 5.86
N SER A 51 -2.48 -6.45 5.65
CA SER A 51 -2.11 -5.05 5.41
C SER A 51 -0.66 -4.89 4.96
N ILE A 52 -0.35 -3.73 4.39
CA ILE A 52 1.02 -3.25 4.24
C ILE A 52 1.26 -2.04 5.14
N HIS A 53 2.44 -1.96 5.73
CA HIS A 53 2.86 -0.87 6.60
C HIS A 53 3.98 -0.07 5.94
N PHE A 54 3.74 1.20 5.64
CA PHE A 54 4.77 2.14 5.23
C PHE A 54 5.43 2.77 6.44
N SER A 55 6.72 2.53 6.67
CA SER A 55 7.50 3.20 7.72
C SER A 55 7.57 4.71 7.51
N SER A 56 7.71 5.13 6.24
CA SER A 56 7.75 6.54 5.84
C SER A 56 6.92 6.77 4.59
N VAL A 57 6.20 7.89 4.57
CA VAL A 57 5.34 8.30 3.46
C VAL A 57 5.63 9.74 3.07
N THR A 58 5.53 10.01 1.78
CA THR A 58 5.75 11.30 1.15
C THR A 58 4.55 11.67 0.27
N ARG A 59 4.47 12.91 -0.20
CA ARG A 59 3.42 13.31 -1.17
C ARG A 59 3.45 12.48 -2.46
N ALA A 60 4.59 11.87 -2.80
CA ALA A 60 4.70 11.00 -3.97
C ALA A 60 3.86 9.71 -3.82
N ASP A 61 3.67 9.25 -2.58
CA ASP A 61 2.93 8.04 -2.21
C ASP A 61 1.41 8.23 -2.24
N THR A 62 0.93 9.47 -2.42
CA THR A 62 -0.50 9.73 -2.65
C THR A 62 -0.96 9.03 -3.93
N GLY A 63 -1.96 8.16 -3.79
CA GLY A 63 -2.51 7.36 -4.88
C GLY A 63 -3.37 6.22 -4.36
N ARG A 64 -3.77 5.33 -5.27
CA ARG A 64 -4.62 4.20 -4.97
C ARG A 64 -3.80 2.94 -4.81
N TYR A 65 -3.99 2.25 -3.70
CA TYR A 65 -3.38 0.98 -3.38
C TYR A 65 -4.43 -0.12 -3.53
N ILE A 66 -4.09 -1.14 -4.31
CA ILE A 66 -4.97 -2.22 -4.68
C ILE A 66 -4.36 -3.51 -4.13
N CYS A 67 -5.08 -4.17 -3.24
CA CYS A 67 -4.75 -5.53 -2.80
C CYS A 67 -5.63 -6.51 -3.56
N GLU A 68 -5.00 -7.45 -4.24
CA GLU A 68 -5.65 -8.55 -4.95
C GLU A 68 -5.21 -9.87 -4.31
N VAL A 69 -6.18 -10.70 -3.95
CA VAL A 69 -5.96 -11.96 -3.28
C VAL A 69 -6.56 -13.06 -4.14
N VAL A 70 -5.76 -14.10 -4.43
CA VAL A 70 -6.17 -15.30 -5.15
C VAL A 70 -6.21 -16.45 -4.16
N GLY A 71 -7.40 -17.03 -3.97
CA GLY A 71 -7.65 -18.18 -3.11
C GLY A 71 -7.24 -19.51 -3.76
N ASP A 72 -7.19 -20.57 -2.97
CA ASP A 72 -6.75 -21.90 -3.40
C ASP A 72 -7.63 -22.54 -4.46
N SER A 73 -8.93 -22.21 -4.49
CA SER A 73 -9.85 -22.71 -5.52
C SER A 73 -10.08 -21.69 -6.65
N GLY A 74 -9.14 -20.76 -6.83
CA GLY A 74 -9.17 -19.76 -7.90
C GLY A 74 -10.13 -18.60 -7.69
N GLN A 75 -10.72 -18.44 -6.50
CA GLN A 75 -11.47 -17.21 -6.19
C GLN A 75 -10.53 -16.01 -6.21
N ILE A 76 -11.00 -14.88 -6.74
CA ILE A 76 -10.25 -13.63 -6.73
C ILE A 76 -11.05 -12.62 -5.93
N ALA A 77 -10.42 -12.04 -4.92
CA ALA A 77 -10.96 -10.94 -4.14
C ALA A 77 -10.06 -9.71 -4.29
N LYS A 78 -10.67 -8.52 -4.30
CA LYS A 78 -9.96 -7.26 -4.49
C LYS A 78 -10.45 -6.20 -3.52
N SER A 79 -9.52 -5.41 -2.98
CA SER A 79 -9.81 -4.24 -2.15
C SER A 79 -8.95 -3.06 -2.57
N GLU A 80 -9.50 -1.85 -2.49
CA GLU A 80 -8.84 -0.62 -2.90
C GLU A 80 -8.85 0.40 -1.76
N VAL A 81 -7.72 1.07 -1.54
CA VAL A 81 -7.56 2.14 -0.55
C VAL A 81 -6.91 3.34 -1.23
N ASN A 82 -7.49 4.53 -1.09
CA ASN A 82 -6.87 5.77 -1.57
C ASN A 82 -6.08 6.42 -0.42
N LEU A 83 -4.76 6.43 -0.52
CA LEU A 83 -3.88 7.11 0.43
C LEU A 83 -3.70 8.57 -0.01
N ILE A 84 -3.91 9.50 0.93
CA ILE A 84 -3.64 10.92 0.72
C ILE A 84 -2.62 11.37 1.77
N VAL A 85 -1.40 11.65 1.34
CA VAL A 85 -0.35 12.18 2.20
C VAL A 85 -0.38 13.70 2.13
N GLN A 86 -0.88 14.34 3.18
CA GLN A 86 -0.81 15.79 3.32
C GLN A 86 0.58 16.16 3.87
N GLY A 87 1.29 17.07 3.21
CA GLY A 87 2.54 17.58 3.77
C GLY A 87 2.22 18.63 4.82
N VAL A 88 2.84 18.53 6.00
CA VAL A 88 2.79 19.58 7.02
C VAL A 88 3.25 20.89 6.38
N ALA A 89 2.48 21.96 6.55
CA ALA A 89 2.91 23.29 6.15
C ALA A 89 4.22 23.63 6.89
N PRO A 90 5.17 24.37 6.28
CA PRO A 90 6.29 24.90 7.03
C PRO A 90 5.74 25.65 8.26
N PRO A 91 6.32 25.48 9.45
CA PRO A 91 5.96 26.32 10.59
C PRO A 91 6.10 27.79 10.16
N PRO A 92 5.16 28.68 10.56
CA PRO A 92 5.26 30.08 10.22
C PRO A 92 6.62 30.64 10.70
N PRO A 93 7.27 31.51 9.91
CA PRO A 93 8.53 32.13 10.34
C PRO A 93 8.33 32.82 11.70
N PRO A 94 9.34 32.81 12.59
CA PRO A 94 9.23 33.48 13.88
C PRO A 94 8.89 34.96 13.67
N LEU A 95 7.92 35.44 14.46
CA LEU A 95 7.54 36.86 14.43
C LEU A 95 8.76 37.71 14.82
N PRO A 96 9.07 38.79 14.08
CA PRO A 96 10.14 39.71 14.44
C PRO A 96 9.84 40.38 15.80
N PRO A 97 10.90 40.80 16.53
CA PRO A 97 10.81 41.32 17.89
C PRO A 97 10.00 42.62 18.01
#